data_AF-A0A376U171-F1
#
_entry.id   AF-A0A376U171-F1
#
_cell.length_a   1.000
_cell.length_b   1.000
_cell.length_c   1.000
_cell.angle_alpha   90.00
_cell.angle_beta   90.00
_cell.angle_gamma   90.00
#
_symmetry.space_group_name_H-M   'P 1'
#
loop_
_entity.id
_entity.type
_entity.pdbx_description
1 polymer ?
#
loop_
_entity_poly.entity_id
_entity_poly.type
_entity_poly.pdbx_seq_one_letter_code
_entity_poly.pdbx_strand_id
1 'polypeptide(L)'
;MEQLTATVKQNAENARQASHLALSASETAQRGGKVVDNVVQTMRDISTSSQKIADIISVIDGIAFQTNILALNAAVEAARAGEQGRGFAVVAGEVRNLAQRSAQAAREIKSLIEDSWGKWMLALRWSKAPGKQWRRLSAP
;
A
#
# COMPACT_ATOMS: atom_id res chain seq x y z
N MET A 1 17.38 -25.91 60.02
CA MET A 1 16.13 -26.22 59.27
C MET A 1 15.33 -24.98 58.89
N GLU A 2 15.30 -23.90 59.71
CA GLU A 2 14.57 -22.66 59.38
C GLU A 2 14.94 -22.03 58.03
N GLN A 3 16.22 -22.08 57.66
CA GLN A 3 16.71 -21.56 56.37
C GLN A 3 16.08 -22.26 55.16
N LEU A 4 15.92 -23.59 55.20
CA LEU A 4 15.27 -24.35 54.11
C LEU A 4 13.79 -23.98 53.98
N THR A 5 13.08 -23.85 55.10
CA THR A 5 11.67 -23.42 55.10
C THR A 5 11.53 -22.00 54.54
N ALA A 6 12.45 -21.09 54.86
CA ALA A 6 12.49 -19.75 54.29
C ALA A 6 12.72 -19.77 52.76
N THR A 7 13.67 -20.59 52.28
CA THR A 7 13.94 -20.73 50.84
C THR A 7 12.77 -21.35 50.08
N VAL A 8 12.09 -22.36 50.64
CA VAL A 8 10.90 -22.96 50.03
C VAL A 8 9.76 -21.95 49.94
N LYS A 9 9.53 -21.15 51.00
CA LYS A 9 8.51 -20.10 51.00
C LYS A 9 8.81 -19.00 49.98
N GLN A 10 10.08 -18.63 49.84
CA GLN A 10 10.53 -17.66 48.83
C GLN A 10 10.41 -18.21 47.40
N ASN A 11 10.74 -19.48 47.16
CA ASN A 11 10.52 -20.11 45.86
C ASN A 11 9.04 -20.19 45.48
N ALA A 12 8.16 -20.49 46.44
CA ALA A 12 6.71 -20.49 46.22
C ALA A 12 6.20 -19.09 45.83
N GLU A 13 6.66 -18.04 46.51
CA GLU A 13 6.29 -16.66 46.15
C GLU A 13 6.88 -16.25 44.80
N ASN A 14 8.13 -16.60 44.50
CA ASN A 14 8.75 -16.37 43.19
C ASN A 14 7.97 -17.06 42.06
N ALA A 15 7.54 -18.31 42.26
CA ALA A 15 6.72 -19.04 41.29
C ALA A 15 5.36 -18.36 41.08
N ARG A 16 4.74 -17.85 42.15
CA ARG A 16 3.47 -17.11 42.09
C ARG A 16 3.63 -15.80 41.32
N GLN A 17 4.70 -15.05 41.58
CA GLN A 17 5.02 -13.82 40.85
C GLN A 17 5.33 -14.09 39.37
N ALA A 18 6.09 -15.14 39.07
CA ALA A 18 6.38 -15.55 37.70
C ALA A 18 5.10 -15.92 36.94
N SER A 19 4.18 -16.64 37.57
CA SER A 19 2.86 -16.94 36.99
C SER A 19 2.05 -15.68 36.71
N HIS A 20 2.04 -14.72 37.64
CA HIS A 20 1.34 -13.45 37.45
C HIS A 20 1.95 -12.59 36.32
N LEU A 21 3.28 -12.57 36.21
CA LEU A 21 4.00 -11.91 35.12
C LEU A 21 3.70 -12.58 33.77
N ALA A 22 3.67 -13.92 33.72
CA ALA A 22 3.33 -14.67 32.52
C ALA A 22 1.88 -14.39 32.06
N LEU A 23 0.93 -14.31 32.98
CA LEU A 23 -0.46 -13.93 32.69
C LEU A 23 -0.56 -12.50 32.12
N SER A 24 0.12 -11.54 32.74
CA SER A 24 0.16 -10.15 32.27
C SER A 24 0.80 -10.03 30.88
N ALA A 25 1.89 -10.77 30.64
CA ALA A 25 2.54 -10.84 29.33
C ALA A 25 1.61 -11.45 28.26
N SER A 26 0.88 -12.53 28.60
CA SER A 26 -0.11 -13.15 27.73
C SER A 26 -1.24 -12.17 27.37
N GLU A 27 -1.78 -11.45 28.35
CA GLU A 27 -2.82 -10.45 28.10
C GLU A 27 -2.33 -9.32 27.19
N THR A 28 -1.12 -8.82 27.44
CA THR A 28 -0.47 -7.82 26.59
C THR A 28 -0.28 -8.33 25.15
N ALA A 29 0.15 -9.59 25.00
CA ALA A 29 0.29 -10.23 23.69
C ALA A 29 -1.07 -10.36 22.97
N GLN A 30 -2.16 -10.70 23.68
CA GLN A 30 -3.50 -10.75 23.10
C GLN A 30 -3.99 -9.38 22.60
N ARG A 31 -3.75 -8.32 23.39
CA ARG A 31 -4.06 -6.94 22.97
C ARG A 31 -3.22 -6.52 21.77
N GLY A 32 -1.93 -6.86 21.77
CA GLY A 32 -1.02 -6.62 20.65
C GLY A 32 -1.49 -7.33 19.38
N GLY A 33 -1.96 -8.57 19.48
CA GLY A 33 -2.55 -9.32 18.37
C GLY A 33 -3.75 -8.59 17.73
N LYS A 34 -4.67 -8.06 18.54
CA LYS A 34 -5.83 -7.28 18.04
C LYS A 34 -5.41 -6.01 17.31
N VAL A 35 -4.40 -5.30 17.81
CA VAL A 35 -3.87 -4.09 17.15
C VAL A 35 -3.25 -4.45 15.80
N VAL A 36 -2.46 -5.52 15.72
CA VAL A 36 -1.89 -6.01 14.46
C VAL A 36 -3.00 -6.42 13.48
N ASP A 37 -4.05 -7.09 13.94
CA ASP A 37 -5.19 -7.46 13.10
C ASP A 37 -5.89 -6.23 12.51
N ASN A 38 -6.11 -5.18 13.31
CA ASN A 38 -6.66 -3.91 12.83
C ASN A 38 -5.76 -3.25 11.77
N VAL A 39 -4.45 -3.22 12.02
CA VAL A 39 -3.48 -2.67 11.05
C VAL A 39 -3.53 -3.45 9.74
N VAL A 40 -3.56 -4.79 9.79
CA VAL A 40 -3.68 -5.64 8.60
C VAL A 40 -4.99 -5.36 7.85
N GLN A 41 -6.09 -5.10 8.55
CA GLN A 41 -7.36 -4.78 7.92
C GLN A 41 -7.30 -3.42 7.20
N THR A 42 -6.82 -2.37 7.87
CA THR A 42 -6.63 -1.04 7.23
C THR A 42 -5.70 -1.13 6.03
N MET A 43 -4.64 -1.95 6.09
CA MET A 43 -3.75 -2.18 4.96
C MET A 43 -4.46 -2.81 3.76
N ARG A 44 -5.42 -3.72 3.97
CA ARG A 44 -6.25 -4.29 2.88
C ARG A 44 -7.17 -3.24 2.25
N ASP A 45 -7.72 -2.35 3.05
CA ASP A 45 -8.61 -1.29 2.56
C ASP A 45 -7.83 -0.26 1.73
N ILE A 46 -6.62 0.10 2.16
CA ILE A 46 -5.67 0.92 1.40
C ILE A 46 -5.34 0.23 0.07
N SER A 47 -4.96 -1.04 0.11
CA SER A 47 -4.67 -1.88 -1.04
C SER A 47 -5.83 -1.87 -2.06
N THR A 48 -7.06 -2.10 -1.60
CA THR A 48 -8.26 -2.05 -2.45
C THR A 48 -8.47 -0.66 -3.07
N SER A 49 -8.23 0.40 -2.31
CA SER A 49 -8.35 1.78 -2.79
C SER A 49 -7.27 2.12 -3.82
N SER A 50 -6.04 1.67 -3.62
CA SER A 50 -4.94 1.81 -4.59
C SER A 50 -5.25 1.13 -5.91
N GLN A 51 -5.89 -0.04 -5.91
CA GLN A 51 -6.32 -0.71 -7.15
C GLN A 51 -7.32 0.14 -7.93
N LYS A 52 -8.32 0.72 -7.25
CA LYS A 52 -9.28 1.63 -7.89
C LYS A 52 -8.59 2.84 -8.52
N ILE A 53 -7.56 3.39 -7.85
CA ILE A 53 -6.77 4.49 -8.41
C ILE A 53 -6.04 4.01 -9.68
N ALA A 54 -5.42 2.83 -9.68
CA ALA A 54 -4.75 2.30 -10.88
C ALA A 54 -5.70 2.14 -12.08
N ASP A 55 -6.94 1.73 -11.83
CA ASP A 55 -7.97 1.62 -12.87
C ASP A 55 -8.33 3.00 -13.44
N ILE A 56 -8.51 4.02 -12.58
CA ILE A 56 -8.76 5.41 -13.00
C ILE A 56 -7.59 5.97 -13.82
N ILE A 57 -6.35 5.74 -13.37
CA ILE A 57 -5.15 6.18 -14.08
C ILE A 57 -5.06 5.53 -15.47
N SER A 58 -5.49 4.27 -15.61
CA SER A 58 -5.57 3.60 -16.91
C SER A 58 -6.58 4.26 -17.85
N VAL A 59 -7.72 4.73 -17.32
CA VAL A 59 -8.68 5.54 -18.10
C VAL A 59 -8.06 6.88 -18.53
N ILE A 60 -7.32 7.55 -17.65
CA ILE A 60 -6.63 8.81 -17.97
C ILE A 60 -5.58 8.63 -19.07
N ASP A 61 -4.77 7.57 -19.02
CA ASP A 61 -3.82 7.24 -20.10
C ASP A 61 -4.55 6.98 -21.44
N GLY A 62 -5.70 6.32 -21.39
CA GLY A 62 -6.59 6.16 -22.54
C GLY A 62 -7.10 7.48 -23.12
N ILE A 63 -7.53 8.42 -22.27
CA ILE A 63 -7.96 9.77 -22.69
C ILE A 63 -6.79 10.54 -23.30
N ALA A 64 -5.60 10.47 -22.70
CA ALA A 64 -4.40 11.09 -23.23
C ALA A 64 -4.05 10.53 -24.62
N PHE A 65 -4.15 9.21 -24.81
CA PHE A 65 -3.93 8.58 -26.10
C PHE A 65 -4.95 9.04 -27.16
N GLN A 66 -6.24 9.07 -26.81
CA GLN A 66 -7.29 9.57 -27.70
C GLN A 66 -7.06 11.05 -28.07
N THR A 67 -6.68 11.88 -27.10
CA THR A 67 -6.36 13.30 -27.31
C THR A 67 -5.17 13.47 -28.26
N ASN A 68 -4.15 12.63 -28.12
CA ASN A 68 -2.99 12.63 -29.02
C ASN A 68 -3.38 12.26 -30.47
N ILE A 69 -4.30 11.30 -30.66
CA ILE A 69 -4.83 10.96 -32.00
C ILE A 69 -5.65 12.12 -32.58
N LEU A 70 -6.52 12.73 -31.79
CA LEU A 70 -7.32 13.88 -32.22
C LEU A 70 -6.43 15.06 -32.64
N ALA A 71 -5.38 15.34 -31.86
CA ALA A 71 -4.40 16.38 -32.17
C ALA A 71 -3.64 16.07 -33.47
N LEU A 72 -3.28 14.81 -33.71
CA LEU A 72 -2.65 14.41 -34.97
C LEU A 72 -3.59 14.63 -36.16
N ASN A 73 -4.86 14.23 -36.04
CA ASN A 73 -5.86 14.45 -37.10
C ASN A 73 -6.05 15.95 -37.38
N ALA A 74 -6.11 16.77 -36.34
CA ALA A 74 -6.20 18.23 -36.46
C ALA A 74 -4.97 18.81 -37.18
N ALA A 75 -3.76 18.32 -36.87
CA ALA A 75 -2.53 18.74 -37.55
C ALA A 75 -2.55 18.37 -39.05
N VAL A 76 -3.07 17.20 -39.40
CA VAL A 76 -3.23 16.77 -40.81
C VAL A 76 -4.22 17.67 -41.55
N GLU A 77 -5.37 17.98 -40.95
CA GLU A 77 -6.37 18.84 -41.57
C GLU A 77 -5.88 20.29 -41.69
N ALA A 78 -5.12 20.77 -40.70
CA ALA A 78 -4.44 22.06 -40.76
C ALA A 78 -3.42 22.13 -41.91
N ALA A 79 -2.65 21.07 -42.14
CA ALA A 79 -1.74 20.98 -43.28
C ALA A 79 -2.51 20.98 -44.62
N ARG A 80 -3.67 20.32 -44.66
CA ARG A 80 -4.55 20.28 -45.85
C ARG A 80 -5.14 21.65 -46.19
N ALA A 81 -5.42 22.48 -45.19
CA ALA A 81 -5.92 23.85 -45.36
C ALA A 81 -4.82 24.87 -45.79
N GLY A 82 -3.56 24.43 -45.88
CA GLY A 82 -2.45 25.29 -46.31
C GLY A 82 -2.25 26.50 -45.39
N GLU A 83 -2.12 27.69 -45.98
CA GLU A 83 -1.86 28.94 -45.24
C GLU A 83 -2.98 29.28 -44.24
N GLN A 84 -4.24 28.92 -44.54
CA GLN A 84 -5.39 29.16 -43.66
C GLN A 84 -5.36 28.26 -42.41
N GLY A 85 -4.65 27.13 -42.46
CA GLY A 85 -4.51 26.18 -41.37
C GLY A 85 -3.37 26.47 -40.41
N ARG A 86 -2.52 27.48 -40.66
CA ARG A 86 -1.31 27.73 -39.85
C ARG A 86 -1.58 27.89 -38.35
N GLY A 87 -2.62 28.65 -37.98
CA GLY A 87 -3.00 28.83 -36.58
C GLY A 87 -3.47 27.53 -35.93
N PHE A 88 -4.27 26.73 -36.66
CA PHE A 88 -4.74 25.42 -36.19
C PHE A 88 -3.60 24.41 -36.04
N ALA A 89 -2.58 24.45 -36.89
CA ALA A 89 -1.41 23.58 -36.79
C ALA A 89 -0.64 23.80 -35.48
N VAL A 90 -0.50 25.04 -35.03
CA VAL A 90 0.17 25.38 -33.75
C VAL A 90 -0.62 24.82 -32.57
N VAL A 91 -1.94 25.07 -32.53
CA VAL A 91 -2.81 24.56 -31.47
C VAL A 91 -2.81 23.03 -31.44
N ALA A 92 -2.87 22.37 -32.59
CA ALA A 92 -2.77 20.92 -32.69
C ALA A 92 -1.43 20.39 -32.11
N GLY A 93 -0.32 21.10 -32.34
CA GLY A 93 0.97 20.79 -31.75
C GLY A 93 0.98 20.90 -30.22
N GLU A 94 0.39 21.97 -29.66
CA GLU A 94 0.31 22.17 -28.21
C GLU A 94 -0.58 21.12 -27.54
N VAL A 95 -1.74 20.81 -28.12
CA VAL A 95 -2.65 19.76 -27.61
C VAL A 95 -1.95 18.40 -27.63
N ARG A 96 -1.19 18.11 -28.69
CA ARG A 96 -0.41 16.88 -28.79
C ARG A 96 0.65 16.80 -27.68
N ASN A 97 1.39 17.89 -27.45
CA ASN A 97 2.39 17.95 -26.38
C ASN A 97 1.75 17.73 -25.00
N LEU A 98 0.61 18.37 -24.74
CA LEU A 98 -0.14 18.20 -23.49
C LEU A 98 -0.60 16.75 -23.29
N ALA A 99 -1.12 16.12 -24.34
CA ALA A 99 -1.53 14.72 -24.31
C ALA A 99 -0.34 13.79 -24.00
N GLN A 100 0.82 14.01 -24.61
CA GLN A 100 2.03 13.24 -24.32
C GLN A 100 2.51 13.41 -22.87
N ARG A 101 2.48 14.64 -22.34
CA ARG A 101 2.81 14.92 -20.94
C ARG A 101 1.83 14.25 -19.97
N SER A 102 0.54 14.25 -20.30
CA SER A 102 -0.49 13.58 -19.50
C SER A 102 -0.30 12.06 -19.47
N ALA A 103 0.00 11.44 -20.62
CA ALA A 103 0.30 10.00 -20.70
C ALA A 103 1.55 9.64 -19.88
N GLN A 104 2.60 10.47 -19.94
CA GLN A 104 3.81 10.26 -19.13
C GLN A 104 3.51 10.32 -17.63
N ALA A 105 2.79 11.34 -17.18
CA ALA A 105 2.39 11.47 -15.78
C ALA A 105 1.51 10.30 -15.31
N ALA A 106 0.57 9.83 -16.15
CA ALA A 106 -0.25 8.67 -15.85
C ALA A 106 0.61 7.40 -15.62
N ARG A 107 1.62 7.17 -16.46
CA ARG A 107 2.56 6.04 -16.31
C ARG A 107 3.39 6.13 -15.03
N GLU A 108 3.88 7.31 -14.69
CA GLU A 108 4.63 7.53 -13.44
C GLU A 108 3.77 7.25 -12.21
N ILE A 109 2.53 7.75 -12.19
CA ILE A 109 1.58 7.47 -11.10
C ILE A 109 1.30 5.96 -11.01
N LYS A 110 1.10 5.28 -12.15
CA LYS A 110 0.87 3.83 -12.18
C LYS A 110 2.06 3.07 -11.55
N SER A 111 3.29 3.42 -11.92
CA SER A 111 4.49 2.83 -11.34
C SER A 111 4.59 3.05 -9.83
N LEU A 112 4.27 4.25 -9.33
CA LEU A 112 4.27 4.56 -7.90
C LEU A 112 3.23 3.74 -7.13
N ILE A 113 2.07 3.47 -7.73
CA ILE A 113 1.03 2.62 -7.15
C ILE A 113 1.50 1.16 -7.08
N GLU A 114 2.09 0.64 -8.15
CA GLU A 114 2.64 -0.72 -8.22
C GLU A 114 3.79 -0.93 -7.22
N ASP A 115 4.71 0.04 -7.10
CA ASP A 115 5.79 0.01 -6.12
C ASP A 115 5.27 0.04 -4.68
N SER A 116 4.30 0.92 -4.41
CA SER A 116 3.65 0.99 -3.10
C SER A 116 3.00 -0.35 -2.77
N TRP A 117 2.29 -0.95 -3.72
CA TRP A 117 1.67 -2.28 -3.58
C TRP A 117 2.70 -3.37 -3.27
N GLY A 118 3.82 -3.40 -4.00
CA GLY A 118 4.91 -4.37 -3.77
C GLY A 118 5.48 -4.29 -2.35
N LYS A 119 5.70 -3.06 -1.84
CA LYS A 119 6.14 -2.83 -0.46
C LYS A 119 5.10 -3.31 0.56
N TRP A 120 3.82 -3.06 0.31
CA TRP A 120 2.73 -3.54 1.18
C TRP A 120 2.64 -5.06 1.23
N MET A 121 2.72 -5.74 0.08
CA MET A 121 2.67 -7.20 0.04
C MET A 121 3.84 -7.82 0.79
N LEU A 122 5.02 -7.21 0.69
CA LEU A 122 6.18 -7.61 1.49
C LEU A 122 5.87 -7.45 2.98
N ALA A 123 5.40 -6.28 3.43
CA ALA A 123 5.05 -6.01 4.83
C ALA A 123 3.99 -6.99 5.39
N LEU A 124 2.96 -7.33 4.61
CA LEU A 124 1.96 -8.35 4.95
C LEU A 124 2.58 -9.73 5.14
N ARG A 125 3.57 -10.10 4.31
CA ARG A 125 4.31 -11.35 4.45
C ARG A 125 5.10 -11.38 5.76
N TRP A 126 5.74 -10.26 6.11
CA TRP A 126 6.44 -10.08 7.38
C TRP A 126 5.51 -10.03 8.60
N SER A 127 4.27 -9.57 8.47
CA SER A 127 3.29 -9.59 9.56
C SER A 127 2.76 -11.01 9.84
N LYS A 128 2.57 -11.82 8.81
CA LYS A 128 2.09 -13.21 8.97
C LYS A 128 3.14 -14.19 9.48
N ALA A 129 4.43 -13.93 9.23
CA ALA A 129 5.54 -14.76 9.70
C ALA A 129 5.61 -14.88 11.24
N PRO A 130 5.61 -13.78 12.03
CA PRO A 130 5.57 -13.83 13.48
C PRO A 130 4.21 -14.30 13.99
N GLY A 131 3.09 -13.99 13.33
CA GLY A 131 1.75 -14.43 13.78
C GLY A 131 1.59 -15.94 13.97
N LYS A 132 2.29 -16.77 13.17
CA LYS A 132 2.35 -18.23 13.37
C LYS A 132 3.22 -18.64 14.57
N GLN A 133 4.25 -17.87 14.88
CA GLN A 133 5.13 -18.09 16.03
C GLN A 133 4.47 -17.62 17.33
N TRP A 134 3.74 -16.49 17.30
CA TRP A 134 2.95 -15.98 18.43
C TRP A 134 1.79 -16.92 18.81
N ARG A 135 1.05 -17.48 17.84
CA ARG A 135 0.00 -18.48 18.11
C ARG A 135 0.53 -19.80 18.70
N ARG A 136 1.81 -20.12 18.46
CA ARG A 136 2.45 -21.29 19.10
C ARG A 136 2.87 -21.01 20.54
N LEU A 137 3.13 -19.74 20.89
CA LEU A 137 3.52 -19.34 22.25
C LEU A 137 2.31 -19.03 23.15
N SER A 138 1.14 -18.75 22.57
CA SER A 138 -0.12 -18.51 23.29
C SER A 138 -1.06 -19.71 23.34
N ALA A 139 -0.66 -20.86 22.79
CA ALA A 139 -1.36 -22.11 22.99
C ALA A 139 -1.07 -22.64 24.41
N PRO A 140 -2.09 -23.07 25.18
CA PRO A 140 -1.92 -23.56 26.54
C PRO A 140 -1.08 -24.83 26.63
#